data_AF-A0A0A9BDW1-F1
#
_entry.id   AF-A0A0A9BDW1-F1
#
_cell.length_a   1.000
_cell.length_b   1.000
_cell.length_c   1.000
_cell.angle_alpha   90.00
_cell.angle_beta   90.00
_cell.angle_gamma   90.00
#
_symmetry.space_group_name_H-M   'P 1'
#
loop_
_entity.id
_entity.type
_entity.pdbx_description
1 polymer ?
#
loop_
_entity_poly.entity_id
_entity_poly.type
_entity_poly.pdbx_seq_one_letter_code
_entity_poly.pdbx_strand_id
1 'polypeptide(L)'
;MNSLQSLGITVHSADSCSRVSKATLPIRALSVVTYNNEGGDDIPVISDSSVNSDRHTNLFELGIYTRKKTIVFDGIHSTWNLHHVEKAYLHGYFVNEIIWQRLRPEDIFASLRRLDIVRCTSLTNVSWILHLPLLQDLLIFSCSRLHQIIATVQGGVIETKTSNEKNESPSIRNTFPRLKRMTLIEADRLASICSPTIAFPSLECLQISVCPLLKKLPFLTIPSKLKCIRGENEWWDDLDWQDKDLESSLEFYFHGFSTEDQLSEMYLFNSLQVEWASIHEDLDECCWGNRR
;
A
#
# COMPACT_ATOMS: atom_id res chain seq x y z
N MET A 1 -16.14 28.97 4.35
CA MET A 1 -15.59 27.73 3.75
C MET A 1 -14.38 27.16 4.52
N ASN A 2 -14.12 27.55 5.78
CA ASN A 2 -12.93 27.12 6.54
C ASN A 2 -13.07 25.78 7.30
N SER A 3 -14.16 25.03 7.07
CA SER A 3 -14.48 23.80 7.81
C SER A 3 -14.27 22.50 7.03
N LEU A 4 -13.94 22.58 5.73
CA LEU A 4 -13.80 21.37 4.90
C LEU A 4 -12.43 20.72 5.15
N GLN A 5 -12.42 19.62 5.92
CA GLN A 5 -11.20 18.88 6.28
C GLN A 5 -10.94 17.67 5.39
N SER A 6 -11.98 17.14 4.74
CA SER A 6 -11.89 15.99 3.85
C SER A 6 -12.59 16.32 2.53
N LEU A 7 -12.01 15.88 1.41
CA LEU A 7 -12.57 16.04 0.08
C LEU A 7 -12.46 14.72 -0.68
N GLY A 8 -13.60 14.20 -1.12
CA GLY A 8 -13.65 13.13 -2.13
C GLY A 8 -13.89 13.74 -3.50
N ILE A 9 -13.10 13.36 -4.50
CA ILE A 9 -13.32 13.74 -5.89
C ILE A 9 -13.37 12.50 -6.79
N THR A 10 -14.36 12.52 -7.68
CA THR A 10 -14.39 11.59 -8.80
C THR A 10 -13.76 12.23 -10.02
N VAL A 11 -12.75 11.57 -10.56
CA VAL A 11 -11.96 12.02 -11.70
C VAL A 11 -12.37 11.21 -12.91
N HIS A 12 -13.22 11.81 -13.75
CA HIS A 12 -13.63 11.27 -15.05
C HIS A 12 -12.73 11.76 -16.20
N SER A 13 -11.97 12.83 -15.97
CA SER A 13 -10.98 13.40 -16.90
C SER A 13 -9.89 14.15 -16.14
N ALA A 14 -8.74 14.37 -16.79
CA ALA A 14 -7.60 15.14 -16.27
C ALA A 14 -7.98 16.51 -15.65
N ASP A 15 -8.97 17.18 -16.25
CA ASP A 15 -9.36 18.55 -15.89
C ASP A 15 -9.93 18.67 -14.47
N SER A 16 -10.59 17.62 -13.95
CA SER A 16 -11.17 17.63 -12.59
C SER A 16 -10.09 17.75 -11.51
N CYS A 17 -8.91 17.16 -11.73
CA CYS A 17 -7.79 17.22 -10.78
C CYS A 17 -7.17 18.61 -10.70
N SER A 18 -7.03 19.31 -11.84
CA SER A 18 -6.39 20.63 -11.91
C SER A 18 -7.13 21.70 -11.10
N ARG A 19 -8.45 21.55 -10.92
CA ARG A 19 -9.29 22.52 -10.19
C ARG A 19 -9.13 22.40 -8.68
N VAL A 20 -8.86 21.19 -8.18
CA VAL A 20 -8.65 20.95 -6.75
C VAL A 20 -7.26 21.40 -6.33
N SER A 21 -6.22 21.12 -7.12
CA SER A 21 -4.87 21.57 -6.81
C SER A 21 -4.72 23.10 -6.78
N LYS A 22 -5.61 23.82 -7.49
CA LYS A 22 -5.66 25.29 -7.52
C LYS A 22 -6.39 25.91 -6.32
N ALA A 23 -7.21 25.13 -5.60
CA ALA A 23 -8.03 25.62 -4.50
C ALA A 23 -7.23 25.67 -3.19
N THR A 24 -7.17 26.83 -2.54
CA THR A 24 -6.53 27.01 -1.21
C THR A 24 -7.47 26.53 -0.10
N LEU A 25 -7.82 25.25 -0.13
CA LEU A 25 -8.66 24.62 0.89
C LEU A 25 -7.79 23.92 1.93
N PRO A 26 -8.13 23.97 3.24
CA PRO A 26 -7.38 23.31 4.31
C PRO A 26 -7.65 21.80 4.35
N ILE A 27 -7.57 21.13 3.19
CA ILE A 27 -7.88 19.70 3.05
C ILE A 27 -6.76 18.90 3.71
N ARG A 28 -7.15 18.07 4.69
CA ARG A 28 -6.26 17.11 5.35
C ARG A 28 -6.38 15.72 4.75
N ALA A 29 -7.51 15.37 4.14
CA ALA A 29 -7.71 14.08 3.49
C ALA A 29 -8.28 14.24 2.09
N LEU A 30 -7.67 13.58 1.10
CA LEU A 30 -8.11 13.57 -0.28
C LEU A 30 -8.37 12.13 -0.73
N SER A 31 -9.56 11.87 -1.27
CA SER A 31 -9.86 10.62 -1.96
C SER A 31 -10.03 10.87 -3.44
N VAL A 32 -9.24 10.20 -4.26
CA VAL A 32 -9.29 10.25 -5.73
C VAL A 32 -9.93 8.97 -6.23
N VAL A 33 -11.10 9.07 -6.84
CA VAL A 33 -11.80 7.93 -7.45
C VAL A 33 -11.71 8.03 -8.97
N THR A 34 -11.20 6.99 -9.62
CA THR A 34 -11.08 6.93 -11.09
C THR A 34 -11.82 5.72 -11.66
N TYR A 35 -12.67 5.98 -12.66
CA TYR A 35 -13.44 4.97 -13.37
C TYR A 35 -12.83 4.68 -14.75
N ASN A 36 -13.16 3.53 -15.33
CA ASN A 36 -12.78 3.21 -16.70
C ASN A 36 -13.60 4.09 -17.66
N ASN A 37 -12.93 4.76 -18.60
CA ASN A 37 -13.60 5.11 -19.85
C ASN A 37 -13.63 3.83 -20.68
N GLU A 38 -14.82 3.35 -21.02
CA GLU A 38 -14.98 2.31 -22.04
C GLU A 38 -14.52 2.90 -23.39
N GLY A 39 -13.23 2.73 -23.69
CA GLY A 39 -12.61 3.16 -24.96
C GLY A 39 -11.79 4.44 -24.84
N GLY A 40 -10.46 4.30 -24.89
CA GLY A 40 -9.51 5.41 -25.10
C GLY A 40 -8.46 5.50 -24.00
N ASP A 41 -7.22 5.13 -24.37
CA ASP A 41 -5.90 5.30 -23.74
C ASP A 41 -5.75 5.23 -22.21
N ASP A 42 -4.60 4.69 -21.76
CA ASP A 42 -4.18 4.68 -20.36
C ASP A 42 -3.94 6.11 -19.85
N ILE A 43 -5.01 6.82 -19.50
CA ILE A 43 -4.93 8.18 -18.95
C ILE A 43 -4.28 8.06 -17.55
N PRO A 44 -3.20 8.78 -17.25
CA PRO A 44 -2.60 8.81 -15.92
C PRO A 44 -3.63 9.17 -14.84
N VAL A 45 -3.52 8.59 -13.64
CA VAL A 45 -4.36 8.98 -12.49
C VAL A 45 -4.10 10.43 -12.10
N ILE A 46 -2.90 10.94 -12.41
CA ILE A 46 -2.47 12.31 -12.15
C ILE A 46 -1.76 12.82 -13.42
N SER A 47 -2.50 13.49 -14.29
CA SER A 47 -1.94 14.31 -15.37
C SER A 47 -2.90 15.47 -15.60
N ASP A 48 -2.50 16.71 -15.31
CA ASP A 48 -2.12 17.68 -16.34
C ASP A 48 -1.86 19.09 -15.74
N SER A 49 -1.06 19.81 -16.51
CA SER A 49 -0.46 21.11 -16.42
C SER A 49 -1.46 22.26 -16.20
N SER A 50 -1.34 22.89 -15.04
CA SER A 50 -1.19 24.36 -14.90
C SER A 50 -1.39 24.73 -13.44
N VAL A 51 -0.56 25.67 -12.99
CA VAL A 51 -0.64 26.48 -11.76
C VAL A 51 0.35 26.11 -10.64
N ASN A 52 1.20 27.11 -10.38
CA ASN A 52 2.02 27.43 -9.21
C ASN A 52 2.39 26.32 -8.24
N SER A 53 3.70 26.03 -8.22
CA SER A 53 4.46 25.24 -7.25
C SER A 53 4.41 25.73 -5.80
N ASP A 54 3.81 26.89 -5.52
CA ASP A 54 4.04 27.63 -4.26
C ASP A 54 2.86 27.57 -3.27
N ARG A 55 2.04 26.51 -3.29
CA ARG A 55 0.89 26.40 -2.38
C ARG A 55 0.93 25.09 -1.61
N HIS A 56 1.34 25.20 -0.34
CA HIS A 56 1.37 24.12 0.64
C HIS A 56 -0.04 23.52 0.83
N THR A 57 -0.24 22.29 0.35
CA THR A 57 -1.36 21.46 0.77
C THR A 57 -1.03 20.87 2.15
N ASN A 58 -1.87 21.11 3.15
CA ASN A 58 -1.78 20.43 4.48
C ASN A 58 -2.30 18.98 4.40
N LEU A 59 -2.08 18.32 3.26
CA LEU A 59 -2.62 17.01 2.97
C LEU A 59 -1.89 15.96 3.82
N PHE A 60 -2.64 15.29 4.66
CA PHE A 60 -2.17 14.28 5.60
C PHE A 60 -2.51 12.86 5.14
N GLU A 61 -3.68 12.69 4.50
CA GLU A 61 -4.16 11.40 4.00
C GLU A 61 -4.51 11.44 2.51
N LEU A 62 -4.11 10.40 1.78
CA LEU A 62 -4.42 10.22 0.36
C LEU A 62 -5.04 8.84 0.11
N GLY A 63 -6.27 8.80 -0.37
CA GLY A 63 -6.91 7.59 -0.90
C GLY A 63 -6.92 7.60 -2.43
N ILE A 64 -6.46 6.53 -3.07
CA ILE A 64 -6.58 6.31 -4.51
C ILE A 64 -7.45 5.07 -4.71
N TYR A 65 -8.61 5.27 -5.35
CA TYR A 65 -9.58 4.24 -5.66
C TYR A 65 -9.71 4.18 -7.17
N THR A 66 -9.45 3.02 -7.77
CA THR A 66 -9.42 2.93 -9.23
C THR A 66 -9.98 1.63 -9.76
N ARG A 67 -10.66 1.72 -10.90
CA ARG A 67 -10.96 0.56 -11.77
C ARG A 67 -9.95 0.40 -12.91
N LYS A 68 -8.97 1.31 -13.02
CA LYS A 68 -7.90 1.23 -14.03
C LYS A 68 -6.92 0.11 -13.70
N LYS A 69 -6.19 -0.34 -14.72
CA LYS A 69 -5.13 -1.36 -14.57
C LYS A 69 -3.85 -0.80 -13.96
N THR A 70 -3.57 0.48 -14.17
CA THR A 70 -2.31 1.10 -13.74
C THR A 70 -2.57 2.34 -12.90
N ILE A 71 -1.78 2.52 -11.85
CA ILE A 71 -1.67 3.80 -11.13
C ILE A 71 -0.37 4.45 -11.58
N VAL A 72 -0.46 5.67 -12.12
CA VAL A 72 0.70 6.40 -12.63
C VAL A 72 0.95 7.63 -11.78
N PHE A 73 2.16 7.70 -11.21
CA PHE A 73 2.72 8.90 -10.61
C PHE A 73 3.72 9.50 -11.61
N ASP A 74 3.42 10.68 -12.17
CA ASP A 74 4.28 11.37 -13.15
C ASP A 74 4.63 12.79 -12.68
N GLY A 75 5.92 13.12 -12.72
CA GLY A 75 6.51 14.37 -12.24
C GLY A 75 6.38 15.56 -13.20
N ILE A 76 6.08 15.33 -14.48
CA ILE A 76 6.00 16.41 -15.49
C ILE A 76 4.69 17.20 -15.35
N HIS A 77 3.67 16.55 -14.79
CA HIS A 77 2.31 17.08 -14.65
C HIS A 77 1.78 17.07 -13.20
N SER A 78 2.58 16.64 -12.21
CA SER A 78 2.16 16.57 -10.81
C SER A 78 2.24 17.95 -10.13
N THR A 79 1.08 18.57 -9.92
CA THR A 79 0.89 19.73 -9.04
C THR A 79 0.84 19.35 -7.54
N TRP A 80 1.05 18.07 -7.20
CA TRP A 80 0.83 17.53 -5.87
C TRP A 80 2.15 17.35 -5.11
N ASN A 81 2.43 18.28 -4.20
CA ASN A 81 3.44 18.08 -3.16
C ASN A 81 2.87 17.10 -2.12
N LEU A 82 3.17 15.80 -2.27
CA LEU A 82 2.76 14.76 -1.33
C LEU A 82 3.79 14.51 -0.22
N HIS A 83 4.83 15.33 -0.10
CA HIS A 83 5.91 15.16 0.87
C HIS A 83 5.41 15.15 2.33
N HIS A 84 4.24 15.76 2.59
CA HIS A 84 3.61 15.82 3.92
C HIS A 84 2.59 14.72 4.19
N VAL A 85 2.22 13.91 3.19
CA VAL A 85 1.24 12.82 3.36
C VAL A 85 1.84 11.77 4.29
N GLU A 86 1.14 11.48 5.38
CA GLU A 86 1.54 10.45 6.34
C GLU A 86 0.77 9.14 6.16
N LYS A 87 -0.41 9.16 5.52
CA LYS A 87 -1.21 7.97 5.25
C LYS A 87 -1.65 7.88 3.79
N ALA A 88 -1.47 6.71 3.19
CA ALA A 88 -1.92 6.44 1.84
C ALA A 88 -2.71 5.12 1.77
N TYR A 89 -3.79 5.13 1.00
CA TYR A 89 -4.65 3.97 0.77
C TYR A 89 -4.76 3.76 -0.75
N LEU A 90 -4.35 2.60 -1.24
CA LEU A 90 -4.43 2.21 -2.64
C LEU A 90 -5.45 1.09 -2.78
N HIS A 91 -6.53 1.34 -3.50
CA HIS A 91 -7.59 0.38 -3.73
C HIS A 91 -7.90 0.24 -5.21
N GLY A 92 -7.83 -0.98 -5.75
CA GLY A 92 -8.24 -1.18 -7.13
C GLY A 92 -8.15 -2.62 -7.62
N TYR A 93 -9.31 -3.21 -7.90
CA TYR A 93 -9.47 -4.60 -8.31
C TYR A 93 -8.59 -5.00 -9.49
N PHE A 94 -8.50 -4.14 -10.50
CA PHE A 94 -7.78 -4.40 -11.74
C PHE A 94 -6.32 -3.93 -11.74
N VAL A 95 -5.86 -3.29 -10.64
CA VAL A 95 -4.51 -2.72 -10.58
C VAL A 95 -3.49 -3.84 -10.65
N ASN A 96 -2.64 -3.79 -11.67
CA ASN A 96 -1.55 -4.74 -11.88
C ASN A 96 -0.17 -4.09 -11.81
N GLU A 97 -0.08 -2.77 -11.94
CA GLU A 97 1.18 -2.04 -11.95
C GLU A 97 1.01 -0.63 -11.33
N ILE A 98 2.02 -0.23 -10.56
CA ILE A 98 2.19 1.14 -10.07
C ILE A 98 3.44 1.70 -10.73
N ILE A 99 3.26 2.73 -11.55
CA ILE A 99 4.30 3.29 -12.41
C ILE A 99 4.78 4.61 -11.81
N TRP A 100 6.08 4.71 -11.58
CA TRP A 100 6.77 5.91 -11.12
C TRP A 100 7.51 6.56 -12.29
N GLN A 101 6.83 7.40 -13.05
CA GLN A 101 7.41 8.04 -14.24
C GLN A 101 8.29 9.23 -13.84
N ARG A 102 9.61 9.04 -13.92
CA ARG A 102 10.62 10.07 -13.59
C ARG A 102 10.53 10.61 -12.15
N LEU A 103 9.87 9.86 -11.28
CA LEU A 103 9.71 10.14 -9.87
C LEU A 103 10.32 9.00 -9.06
N ARG A 104 10.76 9.31 -7.85
CA ARG A 104 11.15 8.31 -6.87
C ARG A 104 10.13 8.26 -5.74
N PRO A 105 9.72 7.07 -5.27
CA PRO A 105 8.77 6.95 -4.17
C PRO A 105 9.20 7.75 -2.93
N GLU A 106 10.50 7.76 -2.61
CA GLU A 106 11.08 8.50 -1.48
C GLU A 106 10.93 10.03 -1.60
N ASP A 107 10.90 10.54 -2.83
CA ASP A 107 10.68 11.97 -3.07
C ASP A 107 9.22 12.29 -2.85
N ILE A 108 8.31 11.51 -3.43
CA ILE A 108 6.86 11.78 -3.35
C ILE A 108 6.29 11.53 -1.96
N PHE A 109 6.71 10.44 -1.30
CA PHE A 109 6.15 9.94 -0.05
C PHE A 109 7.16 10.03 1.11
N ALA A 110 7.89 11.14 1.18
CA ALA A 110 8.94 11.37 2.18
C ALA A 110 8.46 11.23 3.63
N SER A 111 7.22 11.63 3.94
CA SER A 111 6.62 11.55 5.29
C SER A 111 5.70 10.35 5.51
N LEU A 112 5.57 9.44 4.54
CA LEU A 112 4.58 8.38 4.61
C LEU A 112 4.89 7.41 5.76
N ARG A 113 3.93 7.25 6.66
CA ARG A 113 4.01 6.36 7.84
C ARG A 113 3.10 5.16 7.72
N ARG A 114 1.96 5.28 7.03
CA ARG A 114 1.02 4.19 6.81
C ARG A 114 0.69 4.03 5.35
N LEU A 115 0.75 2.79 4.89
CA LEU A 115 0.36 2.41 3.54
C LEU A 115 -0.56 1.19 3.60
N ASP A 116 -1.76 1.33 3.06
CA ASP A 116 -2.73 0.24 2.94
C ASP A 116 -2.94 -0.04 1.45
N ILE A 117 -2.70 -1.27 1.00
CA ILE A 117 -2.93 -1.73 -0.37
C ILE A 117 -4.01 -2.81 -0.33
N VAL A 118 -5.13 -2.51 -0.96
CA VAL A 118 -6.40 -3.19 -0.71
C VAL A 118 -7.03 -3.61 -2.03
N ARG A 119 -7.36 -4.89 -2.17
CA ARG A 119 -7.99 -5.47 -3.36
C ARG A 119 -7.21 -5.20 -4.65
N CYS A 120 -5.89 -5.00 -4.61
CA CYS A 120 -5.05 -4.92 -5.81
C CYS A 120 -4.75 -6.33 -6.36
N THR A 121 -5.79 -7.01 -6.85
CA THR A 121 -5.77 -8.46 -7.12
C THR A 121 -4.81 -8.89 -8.22
N SER A 122 -4.38 -7.97 -9.09
CA SER A 122 -3.45 -8.25 -10.19
C SER A 122 -2.01 -7.81 -9.94
N LEU A 123 -1.75 -7.14 -8.82
CA LEU A 123 -0.43 -6.64 -8.45
C LEU A 123 0.48 -7.81 -8.00
N THR A 124 1.71 -7.85 -8.48
CA THR A 124 2.62 -9.00 -8.27
C THR A 124 3.67 -8.78 -7.20
N ASN A 125 4.09 -7.52 -7.00
CA ASN A 125 4.97 -7.09 -5.92
C ASN A 125 4.77 -5.60 -5.63
N VAL A 126 5.30 -5.13 -4.50
CA VAL A 126 5.23 -3.71 -4.07
C VAL A 126 6.60 -3.21 -3.66
N SER A 127 7.65 -3.66 -4.36
CA SER A 127 9.03 -3.49 -3.88
C SER A 127 9.48 -2.04 -3.67
N TRP A 128 8.79 -1.11 -4.33
CA TRP A 128 9.00 0.33 -4.18
C TRP A 128 8.82 0.82 -2.73
N ILE A 129 8.10 0.08 -1.87
CA ILE A 129 7.92 0.46 -0.46
C ILE A 129 9.22 0.41 0.34
N LEU A 130 10.24 -0.31 -0.14
CA LEU A 130 11.57 -0.35 0.49
C LEU A 130 12.25 1.03 0.48
N HIS A 131 11.85 1.90 -0.45
CA HIS A 131 12.35 3.26 -0.55
C HIS A 131 11.67 4.22 0.42
N LEU A 132 10.64 3.81 1.17
CA LEU A 132 9.92 4.69 2.09
C LEU A 132 10.61 4.74 3.47
N PRO A 133 11.33 5.84 3.80
CA PRO A 133 12.20 5.86 4.98
C PRO A 133 11.43 5.93 6.30
N LEU A 134 10.18 6.42 6.26
CA LEU A 134 9.35 6.69 7.42
C LEU A 134 8.20 5.70 7.63
N LEU A 135 8.07 4.69 6.76
CA LEU A 135 6.99 3.71 6.82
C LEU A 135 7.01 2.94 8.14
N GLN A 136 5.88 2.96 8.86
CA GLN A 136 5.66 2.31 10.15
C GLN A 136 4.61 1.21 10.06
N ASP A 137 3.60 1.41 9.22
CA ASP A 137 2.45 0.53 9.09
C ASP A 137 2.24 0.13 7.63
N LEU A 138 2.20 -1.18 7.40
CA LEU A 138 1.87 -1.75 6.11
C LEU A 138 0.68 -2.71 6.27
N LEU A 139 -0.39 -2.45 5.53
CA LEU A 139 -1.50 -3.37 5.36
C LEU A 139 -1.57 -3.82 3.89
N ILE A 140 -1.56 -5.12 3.67
CA ILE A 140 -1.92 -5.75 2.39
C ILE A 140 -3.19 -6.56 2.64
N PHE A 141 -4.28 -6.21 1.95
CA PHE A 141 -5.56 -6.89 2.09
C PHE A 141 -6.09 -7.34 0.71
N SER A 142 -6.43 -8.62 0.58
CA SER A 142 -7.10 -9.17 -0.61
C SER A 142 -6.31 -8.95 -1.93
N CYS A 143 -5.00 -9.17 -1.89
CA CYS A 143 -4.08 -8.98 -3.03
C CYS A 143 -3.64 -10.34 -3.60
N SER A 144 -4.58 -11.06 -4.23
CA SER A 144 -4.45 -12.48 -4.55
C SER A 144 -3.33 -12.88 -5.54
N ARG A 145 -2.82 -11.97 -6.38
CA ARG A 145 -1.66 -12.25 -7.27
C ARG A 145 -0.32 -11.78 -6.72
N LEU A 146 -0.28 -11.18 -5.52
CA LEU A 146 0.95 -10.73 -4.91
C LEU A 146 1.79 -11.96 -4.54
N HIS A 147 2.94 -12.13 -5.20
CA HIS A 147 3.79 -13.29 -4.96
C HIS A 147 4.86 -13.02 -3.90
N GLN A 148 5.42 -11.81 -3.94
CA GLN A 148 6.35 -11.30 -2.95
C GLN A 148 6.03 -9.85 -2.61
N ILE A 149 6.23 -9.41 -1.37
CA ILE A 149 6.13 -7.98 -1.03
C ILE A 149 7.33 -7.25 -1.64
N ILE A 150 8.53 -7.71 -1.33
CA ILE A 150 9.77 -7.27 -1.96
C ILE A 150 10.26 -8.38 -2.90
N ALA A 151 10.22 -8.09 -4.20
CA ALA A 151 10.68 -9.02 -5.22
C ALA A 151 12.19 -9.25 -5.12
N THR A 152 12.59 -10.52 -5.07
CA THR A 152 14.00 -10.91 -5.16
C THR A 152 14.42 -10.96 -6.63
N VAL A 153 15.19 -9.98 -7.09
CA VAL A 153 15.84 -10.09 -8.41
C VAL A 153 16.96 -11.11 -8.27
N GLN A 154 16.98 -12.14 -9.13
CA GLN A 154 18.11 -13.05 -9.23
C GLN A 154 19.37 -12.21 -9.55
N GLY A 155 20.25 -12.03 -8.56
CA GLY A 155 21.45 -11.18 -8.70
C GLY A 155 21.60 -10.04 -7.69
N GLY A 156 20.72 -9.93 -6.69
CA GLY A 156 20.79 -8.85 -5.69
C GLY A 156 19.76 -7.77 -5.96
N VAL A 157 19.30 -7.14 -4.88
CA VAL A 157 18.15 -6.23 -4.81
C VAL A 157 18.12 -5.22 -5.97
N ILE A 158 16.93 -5.07 -6.56
CA ILE A 158 16.45 -4.09 -7.54
C ILE A 158 17.49 -3.04 -7.95
N GLU A 159 18.24 -3.33 -9.02
CA GLU A 159 18.63 -2.30 -9.96
C GLU A 159 17.37 -1.96 -10.78
N THR A 160 16.68 -0.87 -10.42
CA THR A 160 15.85 -0.20 -11.41
C THR A 160 16.79 0.19 -12.54
N LYS A 161 16.68 -0.50 -13.68
CA LYS A 161 17.44 -0.22 -14.89
C LYS A 161 17.13 1.21 -15.34
N THR A 162 17.88 2.15 -14.78
CA THR A 162 17.97 3.52 -15.27
C THR A 162 19.40 3.63 -15.77
N SER A 163 19.54 3.40 -17.07
CA SER A 163 20.77 3.59 -17.83
C SER A 163 21.41 4.94 -17.52
N ASN A 164 22.72 4.90 -17.27
CA ASN A 164 23.65 6.02 -17.23
C ASN A 164 23.50 6.97 -16.04
N GLU A 165 24.36 6.81 -15.04
CA GLU A 165 25.50 7.71 -14.80
C GLU A 165 26.27 7.26 -13.57
N LYS A 166 27.60 7.23 -13.70
CA LYS A 166 28.54 7.08 -12.60
C LYS A 166 28.36 8.28 -11.68
N ASN A 167 27.75 8.09 -10.51
CA ASN A 167 28.00 8.85 -9.28
C ASN A 167 27.23 8.18 -8.13
N GLU A 168 27.91 8.06 -7.00
CA GLU A 168 27.51 7.37 -5.78
C GLU A 168 26.08 7.76 -5.33
N SER A 169 25.14 6.80 -5.37
CA SER A 169 23.80 6.89 -4.76
C SER A 169 23.77 5.96 -3.54
N PRO A 170 23.18 6.36 -2.40
CA PRO A 170 23.43 5.73 -1.13
C PRO A 170 22.92 4.29 -1.18
N SER A 171 23.77 3.35 -0.78
CA SER A 171 23.46 1.96 -0.46
C SER A 171 21.97 1.77 -0.16
N ILE A 172 21.24 1.07 -1.04
CA ILE A 172 19.92 0.51 -0.72
C ILE A 172 20.12 -0.22 0.60
N ARG A 173 19.59 0.35 1.68
CA ARG A 173 19.67 -0.31 2.97
C ARG A 173 18.68 -1.45 2.86
N ASN A 174 19.16 -2.69 2.88
CA ASN A 174 18.32 -3.89 2.94
C ASN A 174 17.62 -3.95 4.30
N THR A 175 16.73 -3.01 4.58
CA THR A 175 16.07 -2.87 5.87
C THR A 175 14.82 -2.02 5.75
N PHE A 176 13.83 -2.35 6.56
CA PHE A 176 12.74 -1.46 6.91
C PHE A 176 13.05 -0.78 8.26
N PRO A 177 13.64 0.42 8.27
CA PRO A 177 14.21 0.99 9.49
C PRO A 177 13.17 1.33 10.54
N ARG A 178 11.95 1.68 10.11
CA ARG A 178 10.87 2.20 10.97
C ARG A 178 9.59 1.37 10.94
N LEU A 179 9.54 0.29 10.17
CA LEU A 179 8.34 -0.54 10.06
C LEU A 179 8.08 -1.22 11.41
N LYS A 180 6.94 -0.90 12.02
CA LYS A 180 6.49 -1.40 13.33
C LYS A 180 5.42 -2.47 13.19
N ARG A 181 4.51 -2.32 12.23
CA ARG A 181 3.39 -3.23 12.01
C ARG A 181 3.31 -3.63 10.55
N MET A 182 3.21 -4.93 10.33
CA MET A 182 2.95 -5.51 9.02
C MET A 182 1.75 -6.45 9.16
N THR A 183 0.70 -6.17 8.41
CA THR A 183 -0.55 -6.95 8.40
C THR A 183 -0.83 -7.42 6.99
N LEU A 184 -0.83 -8.74 6.78
CA LEU A 184 -1.05 -9.38 5.49
C LEU A 184 -2.26 -10.29 5.61
N ILE A 185 -3.30 -9.98 4.85
CA ILE A 185 -4.60 -10.64 4.93
C ILE A 185 -5.07 -10.98 3.51
N GLU A 186 -5.53 -12.21 3.27
CA GLU A 186 -6.04 -12.67 1.97
C GLU A 186 -5.05 -12.42 0.82
N ALA A 187 -3.84 -12.97 0.94
CA ALA A 187 -2.81 -12.88 -0.10
C ALA A 187 -2.47 -14.28 -0.62
N ASP A 188 -3.41 -14.89 -1.35
CA ASP A 188 -3.39 -16.31 -1.74
C ASP A 188 -2.09 -16.81 -2.37
N ARG A 189 -1.44 -15.97 -3.20
CA ARG A 189 -0.21 -16.34 -3.91
C ARG A 189 1.08 -15.89 -3.24
N LEU A 190 0.98 -15.27 -2.07
CA LEU A 190 2.13 -14.74 -1.34
C LEU A 190 2.95 -15.91 -0.79
N ALA A 191 4.09 -16.18 -1.42
CA ALA A 191 4.97 -17.28 -1.03
C ALA A 191 6.15 -16.82 -0.16
N SER A 192 6.47 -15.52 -0.19
CA SER A 192 7.57 -14.94 0.57
C SER A 192 7.32 -13.45 0.75
N ILE A 193 7.61 -12.89 1.93
CA ILE A 193 7.55 -11.45 2.16
C ILE A 193 8.75 -10.76 1.49
N CYS A 194 9.96 -11.22 1.79
CA CYS A 194 11.19 -10.64 1.26
C CYS A 194 12.37 -11.61 1.38
N SER A 195 13.52 -11.23 0.80
CA SER A 195 14.81 -11.88 1.09
C SER A 195 15.12 -11.85 2.59
N PRO A 196 15.69 -12.92 3.16
CA PRO A 196 16.20 -12.93 4.55
C PRO A 196 17.26 -11.86 4.84
N THR A 197 17.85 -11.27 3.79
CA THR A 197 18.82 -10.18 3.93
C THR A 197 18.18 -8.85 4.32
N ILE A 198 16.85 -8.73 4.30
CA ILE A 198 16.14 -7.52 4.69
C ILE A 198 15.87 -7.53 6.19
N ALA A 199 16.42 -6.55 6.90
CA ALA A 199 16.29 -6.45 8.36
C ALA A 199 15.08 -5.62 8.81
N PHE A 200 14.50 -6.00 9.95
CA PHE A 200 13.32 -5.36 10.55
C PHE A 200 13.61 -4.82 11.97
N PRO A 201 14.52 -3.84 12.14
CA PRO A 201 14.99 -3.40 13.47
C PRO A 201 13.90 -2.75 14.35
N SER A 202 12.78 -2.33 13.77
CA SER A 202 11.68 -1.68 14.48
C SER A 202 10.39 -2.49 14.53
N LEU A 203 10.37 -3.71 14.01
CA LEU A 203 9.13 -4.49 13.92
C LEU A 203 8.65 -4.89 15.31
N GLU A 204 7.41 -4.50 15.61
CA GLU A 204 6.74 -4.74 16.88
C GLU A 204 5.66 -5.81 16.73
N CYS A 205 4.92 -5.80 15.61
CA CYS A 205 3.89 -6.81 15.36
C CYS A 205 3.86 -7.26 13.90
N LEU A 206 3.73 -8.57 13.71
CA LEU A 206 3.47 -9.21 12.43
C LEU A 206 2.11 -9.92 12.52
N GLN A 207 1.19 -9.61 11.62
CA GLN A 207 -0.09 -10.30 11.51
C GLN A 207 -0.24 -10.90 10.12
N ILE A 208 -0.47 -12.21 10.08
CA ILE A 208 -0.71 -12.97 8.86
C ILE A 208 -2.09 -13.61 8.97
N SER A 209 -2.93 -13.48 7.95
CA SER A 209 -4.18 -14.22 7.87
C SER A 209 -4.50 -14.59 6.42
N VAL A 210 -5.05 -15.77 6.19
CA VAL A 210 -5.47 -16.26 4.87
C VAL A 210 -4.35 -16.09 3.82
N CYS A 211 -3.13 -16.51 4.19
CA CYS A 211 -1.94 -16.49 3.33
C CYS A 211 -1.36 -17.91 3.19
N PRO A 212 -2.07 -18.83 2.51
CA PRO A 212 -1.81 -20.28 2.59
C PRO A 212 -0.44 -20.71 2.04
N LEU A 213 0.16 -19.94 1.13
CA LEU A 213 1.47 -20.23 0.54
C LEU A 213 2.64 -19.62 1.31
N LEU A 214 2.38 -18.77 2.31
CA LEU A 214 3.43 -18.13 3.09
C LEU A 214 3.91 -19.07 4.20
N LYS A 215 4.86 -19.94 3.86
CA LYS A 215 5.41 -20.96 4.78
C LYS A 215 6.67 -20.51 5.53
N LYS A 216 7.13 -19.27 5.34
CA LYS A 216 8.38 -18.77 5.97
C LYS A 216 8.20 -17.36 6.51
N LEU A 217 8.75 -17.12 7.69
CA LEU A 217 8.86 -15.78 8.28
C LEU A 217 9.91 -14.93 7.53
N PRO A 218 9.79 -13.58 7.57
CA PRO A 218 10.69 -12.69 6.84
C PRO A 218 12.05 -12.48 7.52
N PHE A 219 12.31 -13.11 8.66
CA PHE A 219 13.54 -12.96 9.45
C PHE A 219 14.04 -14.31 9.97
N LEU A 220 15.36 -14.44 10.09
CA LEU A 220 16.05 -15.64 10.60
C LEU A 220 16.43 -15.53 12.09
N THR A 221 16.18 -14.37 12.69
CA THR A 221 16.45 -14.08 14.10
C THR A 221 15.32 -13.24 14.65
N ILE A 222 15.05 -13.34 15.94
CA ILE A 222 13.99 -12.57 16.61
C ILE A 222 14.28 -11.07 16.47
N PRO A 223 13.38 -10.27 15.87
CA PRO A 223 13.52 -8.82 15.83
C PRO A 223 13.56 -8.24 17.25
N SER A 224 14.49 -7.32 17.51
CA SER A 224 14.75 -6.81 18.86
C SER A 224 13.58 -6.09 19.54
N LYS A 225 12.59 -5.64 18.77
CA LYS A 225 11.39 -4.95 19.27
C LYS A 225 10.12 -5.77 19.14
N LEU A 226 10.22 -7.04 18.73
CA LEU A 226 9.06 -7.89 18.50
C LEU A 226 8.25 -8.01 19.80
N LYS A 227 6.94 -7.81 19.69
CA LYS A 227 5.97 -7.94 20.77
C LYS A 227 4.92 -9.00 20.47
N CYS A 228 4.51 -9.12 19.20
CA CYS A 228 3.51 -10.09 18.78
C CYS A 228 3.73 -10.62 17.37
N ILE A 229 3.42 -11.90 17.19
CA ILE A 229 3.05 -12.49 15.92
C ILE A 229 1.61 -12.98 16.06
N ARG A 230 0.73 -12.61 15.12
CA ARG A 230 -0.66 -13.06 15.06
C ARG A 230 -0.89 -13.82 13.78
N GLY A 231 -1.61 -14.92 13.87
CA GLY A 231 -2.05 -15.68 12.71
C GLY A 231 -2.91 -16.86 13.07
N GLU A 232 -3.34 -17.59 12.06
CA GLU A 232 -4.02 -18.86 12.25
C GLU A 232 -3.11 -19.85 12.97
N ASN A 233 -3.68 -20.63 13.89
CA ASN A 233 -2.93 -21.73 14.50
C ASN A 233 -2.44 -22.70 13.42
N GLU A 234 -3.29 -23.01 12.44
CA GLU A 234 -2.94 -23.88 11.32
C GLU A 234 -1.81 -23.30 10.46
N TRP A 235 -1.76 -21.97 10.29
CA TRP A 235 -0.67 -21.32 9.57
C TRP A 235 0.65 -21.43 10.33
N TRP A 236 0.64 -21.22 11.64
CA TRP A 236 1.82 -21.30 12.49
C TRP A 236 2.42 -22.71 12.53
N ASP A 237 1.56 -23.71 12.69
CA ASP A 237 1.96 -25.13 12.72
C ASP A 237 2.55 -25.58 11.37
N ASP A 238 2.10 -24.98 10.27
CA ASP A 238 2.55 -25.26 8.91
C ASP A 238 3.85 -24.53 8.51
N LEU A 239 4.43 -23.68 9.36
CA LEU A 239 5.64 -22.93 9.02
C LEU A 239 6.86 -23.85 8.82
N ASP A 240 7.64 -23.58 7.78
CA ASP A 240 8.92 -24.25 7.47
C ASP A 240 10.04 -23.69 8.37
N TRP A 241 10.13 -24.22 9.59
CA TRP A 241 11.17 -23.86 10.55
C TRP A 241 12.54 -24.43 10.14
N GLN A 242 13.48 -23.55 9.77
CA GLN A 242 14.87 -23.94 9.50
C GLN A 242 15.69 -24.14 10.77
N ASP A 243 15.31 -23.43 11.83
CA ASP A 243 15.95 -23.46 13.14
C ASP A 243 14.87 -23.71 14.20
N LYS A 244 14.98 -24.86 14.88
CA LYS A 244 14.02 -25.28 15.92
C LYS A 244 14.16 -24.45 17.20
N ASP A 245 15.34 -23.90 17.48
CA ASP A 245 15.53 -23.03 18.63
C ASP A 245 14.84 -21.67 18.39
N LEU A 246 14.85 -21.20 17.14
CA LEU A 246 14.12 -20.00 16.72
C LEU A 246 12.60 -20.19 16.85
N GLU A 247 12.07 -21.35 16.43
CA GLU A 247 10.66 -21.72 16.59
C GLU A 247 10.22 -21.62 18.05
N SER A 248 10.89 -22.36 18.95
CA SER A 248 10.57 -22.34 20.37
C SER A 248 10.70 -20.96 21.00
N SER A 249 11.62 -20.14 20.50
CA SER A 249 11.78 -18.77 21.01
C SER A 249 10.70 -17.81 20.49
N LEU A 250 10.22 -18.01 19.27
CA LEU A 250 9.16 -17.18 18.68
C LEU A 250 7.76 -17.57 19.15
N GLU A 251 7.57 -18.80 19.62
CA GLU A 251 6.32 -19.29 20.22
C GLU A 251 5.82 -18.38 21.35
N PHE A 252 6.73 -17.84 22.18
CA PHE A 252 6.38 -16.87 23.24
C PHE A 252 5.76 -15.56 22.73
N TYR A 253 5.94 -15.23 21.46
CA TYR A 253 5.37 -14.04 20.83
C TYR A 253 4.13 -14.36 20.01
N PHE A 254 3.83 -15.64 19.77
CA PHE A 254 2.72 -16.06 18.94
C PHE A 254 1.39 -15.98 19.70
N HIS A 255 0.42 -15.34 19.06
CA HIS A 255 -0.95 -15.19 19.54
C HIS A 255 -1.87 -15.71 18.43
N GLY A 256 -2.12 -17.02 18.49
CA GLY A 256 -2.96 -17.70 17.51
C GLY A 256 -4.44 -17.39 17.67
N PHE A 257 -5.16 -17.39 16.56
CA PHE A 257 -6.61 -17.29 16.52
C PHE A 257 -7.21 -18.42 15.69
N SER A 258 -8.45 -18.80 16.01
CA SER A 258 -9.19 -19.79 15.22
C SER A 258 -9.78 -19.16 13.96
N THR A 259 -10.15 -19.98 12.99
CA THR A 259 -10.88 -19.52 11.79
C THR A 259 -12.23 -18.87 12.09
N GLU A 260 -12.82 -19.14 13.25
CA GLU A 260 -14.08 -18.50 13.68
C GLU A 260 -13.84 -17.07 14.21
N ASP A 261 -12.72 -16.86 14.92
CA ASP A 261 -12.29 -15.54 15.39
C ASP A 261 -11.94 -14.59 14.22
N GLN A 262 -11.47 -15.15 13.10
CA GLN A 262 -11.16 -14.40 11.88
C GLN A 262 -12.34 -13.63 11.32
N LEU A 263 -13.54 -14.21 11.34
CA LEU A 263 -14.71 -13.56 10.79
C LEU A 263 -14.96 -12.24 11.52
N SER A 264 -14.80 -12.21 12.84
CA SER A 264 -14.95 -11.00 13.65
C SER A 264 -13.90 -9.93 13.32
N GLU A 265 -12.62 -10.30 13.19
CA GLU A 265 -11.56 -9.35 12.77
C GLU A 265 -11.76 -8.87 11.33
N MET A 266 -12.13 -9.77 10.41
CA MET A 266 -12.42 -9.45 9.02
C MET A 266 -13.64 -8.52 8.90
N TYR A 267 -14.69 -8.71 9.69
CA TYR A 267 -15.81 -7.78 9.80
C TYR A 267 -15.40 -6.44 10.43
N LEU A 268 -14.41 -6.41 11.33
CA LEU A 268 -13.81 -5.18 11.90
C LEU A 268 -12.97 -4.41 10.87
N PHE A 269 -12.17 -5.10 10.06
CA PHE A 269 -11.41 -4.48 8.97
C PHE A 269 -12.34 -4.04 7.84
N ASN A 270 -13.35 -4.86 7.51
CA ASN A 270 -14.42 -4.47 6.60
C ASN A 270 -15.24 -3.33 7.19
N SER A 271 -15.47 -3.24 8.50
CA SER A 271 -16.24 -2.13 9.11
C SER A 271 -15.45 -0.83 9.22
N LEU A 272 -14.13 -0.90 9.39
CA LEU A 272 -13.22 0.22 9.11
C LEU A 272 -13.31 0.61 7.63
N GLN A 273 -13.41 -0.36 6.71
CA GLN A 273 -13.73 -0.11 5.30
C GLN A 273 -15.14 0.47 5.10
N VAL A 274 -16.14 0.12 5.93
CA VAL A 274 -17.54 0.57 5.87
C VAL A 274 -17.65 2.04 6.28
N GLU A 275 -16.80 2.56 7.17
CA GLU A 275 -16.77 4.03 7.39
C GLU A 275 -16.34 4.82 6.13
N TRP A 276 -15.67 4.21 5.15
CA TRP A 276 -15.35 4.86 3.87
C TRP A 276 -16.16 4.36 2.66
N ALA A 277 -16.63 3.12 2.66
CA ALA A 277 -17.48 2.53 1.62
C ALA A 277 -18.94 2.97 1.77
N SER A 278 -19.46 3.11 3.00
CA SER A 278 -20.84 3.56 3.23
C SER A 278 -21.05 5.04 2.95
N ILE A 279 -19.99 5.84 2.75
CA ILE A 279 -20.13 7.21 2.23
C ILE A 279 -20.49 7.18 0.73
N HIS A 280 -20.27 6.08 0.02
CA HIS A 280 -20.42 6.01 -1.46
C HIS A 280 -21.31 4.86 -1.96
N GLU A 281 -21.83 3.97 -1.11
CA GLU A 281 -22.92 3.05 -1.50
C GLU A 281 -24.18 3.81 -1.94
N ASP A 282 -24.39 5.06 -1.47
CA ASP A 282 -25.46 5.95 -1.94
C ASP A 282 -25.30 6.41 -3.41
N LEU A 283 -24.16 6.15 -4.07
CA LEU A 283 -23.94 6.48 -5.49
C LEU A 283 -24.13 5.28 -6.43
N ASP A 284 -24.12 4.06 -5.93
CA ASP A 284 -24.41 2.86 -6.74
C ASP A 284 -25.93 2.59 -6.84
N GLU A 285 -26.77 3.18 -5.98
CA GLU A 285 -28.24 3.13 -6.14
C GLU A 285 -28.77 4.01 -7.29
N CYS A 286 -28.00 4.98 -7.78
CA CYS A 286 -28.42 5.82 -8.92
C CYS A 286 -28.27 5.15 -10.30
N CYS A 287 -27.72 3.93 -10.40
CA CYS A 287 -27.55 3.23 -11.69
C CYS A 287 -28.48 2.02 -11.90
N TRP A 288 -29.42 1.75 -10.99
CA TRP A 288 -30.50 0.76 -11.20
C TRP A 288 -31.88 1.37 -11.43
N GLY A 289 -31.91 2.63 -11.90
CA GLY A 289 -33.10 3.22 -12.51
C GLY A 289 -33.27 2.78 -13.97
N ASN A 290 -34.33 2.02 -14.23
CA ASN A 290 -34.91 1.67 -15.53
C ASN A 290 -34.21 0.61 -16.39
N ARG A 291 -34.68 -0.64 -16.26
CA ARG A 291 -35.04 -1.47 -17.42
C ARG A 291 -36.35 -2.22 -17.18
N ARG A 292 -37.40 -1.64 -17.77
CA ARG A 292 -38.72 -2.17 -18.20
C ARG A 292 -39.65 -2.77 -17.15
#